data_AF-A0ABD5MK89-F1
#
_entry.id   AF-A0ABD5MK89-F1
#
_cell.length_a   1.000
_cell.length_b   1.000
_cell.length_c   1.000
_cell.angle_alpha   90.00
_cell.angle_beta   90.00
_cell.angle_gamma   90.00
#
_symmetry.space_group_name_H-M   'P 1'
#
loop_
_entity.id
_entity.type
_entity.pdbx_description
1 polymer ?
#
loop_
_entity_poly.entity_id
_entity_poly.type
_entity_poly.pdbx_seq_one_letter_code
_entity_poly.pdbx_strand_id
1 'polypeptide(L)'
;MGQLVFSDVDGVLTNSKINIGDDGEAFKTFDVKDGYKITQWLEQDGCDFVIITSRESQAVTNRASELGVDEVHQGVNDKKEKVKSIASRLGFSLESTVYIGDDLTDVDAIETVGTGCCPADAVQEVKKKCSYVSRYDGGNGAVRNILNYIMEVSQTTVGIIPARYGSTRLPGKPLIEIAGKPMIQHVYERANNAASLDDLIVATDDERIIEAVESIGGSVMMTDPDHLTGTDRVAEVAANVKADFTINIQGDEPLIDPVVIDDIVMALQDNSPKVATPISPIKDESLLEDENTVKVVTDNDGKALYFSRSKIPSGGETGTTYKHIGLYGYETGMLLDYIDMESDLESAEDLEQLRLLENGYEIQTVETGYDSKEVNVESDIPVVEKQLQQEHKNENQ
;
A
#
# COMPACT_ATOMS: atom_id res chain seq x y z
N MET A 1 6.39 -1.85 -10.77
CA MET A 1 7.47 -2.80 -11.14
C MET A 1 6.86 -3.85 -12.06
N GLY A 2 7.35 -4.04 -13.29
CA GLY A 2 6.71 -4.97 -14.24
C GLY A 2 6.83 -6.43 -13.79
N GLN A 3 5.82 -7.27 -14.04
CA GLN A 3 5.82 -8.69 -13.69
C GLN A 3 5.40 -9.61 -14.84
N LEU A 4 6.04 -10.78 -14.91
CA LEU A 4 5.76 -11.80 -15.90
C LEU A 4 5.06 -12.99 -15.25
N VAL A 5 3.87 -13.35 -15.72
CA VAL A 5 3.11 -14.49 -15.21
C VAL A 5 3.14 -15.64 -16.21
N PHE A 6 3.59 -16.81 -15.79
CA PHE A 6 3.39 -18.06 -16.50
C PHE A 6 2.20 -18.81 -15.92
N SER A 7 1.38 -19.40 -16.77
CA SER A 7 0.27 -20.25 -16.35
C SER A 7 0.27 -21.56 -17.11
N ASP A 8 0.12 -22.66 -16.38
CA ASP A 8 -0.37 -23.90 -16.98
C ASP A 8 -1.84 -23.73 -17.43
N VAL A 9 -2.34 -24.69 -18.20
CA VAL A 9 -3.70 -24.70 -18.73
C VAL A 9 -4.57 -25.72 -18.01
N ASP A 10 -4.11 -26.96 -17.92
CA ASP A 10 -4.91 -28.08 -17.46
C ASP A 10 -4.90 -28.10 -15.95
N GLY A 11 -6.04 -27.80 -15.32
CA GLY A 11 -6.13 -27.68 -13.86
C GLY A 11 -5.78 -26.31 -13.30
N VAL A 12 -5.41 -25.35 -14.17
CA VAL A 12 -5.21 -23.94 -13.82
C VAL A 12 -6.24 -23.05 -14.54
N LEU A 13 -6.07 -22.85 -15.85
CA LEU A 13 -7.04 -22.11 -16.68
C LEU A 13 -8.32 -22.92 -16.97
N THR A 14 -8.29 -24.22 -16.67
CA THR A 14 -9.39 -25.17 -16.89
C THR A 14 -9.53 -26.08 -15.67
N ASN A 15 -10.62 -26.85 -15.58
CA ASN A 15 -10.99 -27.65 -14.41
C ASN A 15 -10.50 -29.12 -14.47
N SER A 16 -9.33 -29.35 -15.05
CA SER A 16 -8.70 -30.67 -15.26
C SER A 16 -9.55 -31.73 -15.99
N LYS A 17 -10.64 -31.32 -16.65
CA LYS A 17 -11.52 -32.20 -17.43
C LYS A 17 -11.38 -31.95 -18.92
N ILE A 18 -11.44 -33.03 -19.69
CA ILE A 18 -11.47 -32.99 -21.15
C ILE A 18 -12.72 -33.70 -21.60
N ASN A 19 -13.53 -33.00 -22.38
CA ASN A 19 -14.72 -33.58 -23.00
C ASN A 19 -14.35 -34.02 -24.41
N ILE A 20 -14.66 -35.27 -24.76
CA ILE A 20 -14.36 -35.85 -26.07
C ILE A 20 -15.70 -36.16 -26.76
N GLY A 21 -15.90 -35.59 -27.94
CA GLY A 21 -17.06 -35.83 -28.81
C GLY A 21 -16.98 -37.18 -29.52
N ASP A 22 -18.10 -37.62 -30.09
CA ASP A 22 -18.21 -38.92 -30.78
C ASP A 22 -17.30 -39.02 -32.03
N ASP A 23 -16.89 -37.89 -32.59
CA ASP A 23 -15.94 -37.76 -33.71
C ASP A 23 -14.48 -37.59 -33.28
N GLY A 24 -14.22 -37.59 -31.97
CA GLY A 24 -12.90 -37.39 -31.39
C GLY A 24 -12.51 -35.93 -31.16
N GLU A 25 -13.42 -34.97 -31.39
CA GLU A 25 -13.18 -33.57 -31.02
C GLU A 25 -13.00 -33.40 -29.51
N ALA A 26 -11.98 -32.65 -29.09
CA ALA A 26 -11.70 -32.39 -27.68
C ALA A 26 -12.06 -30.95 -27.32
N PHE A 27 -12.88 -30.78 -26.28
CA PHE A 27 -13.32 -29.49 -25.77
C PHE A 27 -12.72 -29.21 -24.39
N LYS A 28 -12.27 -27.97 -24.21
CA LYS A 28 -11.81 -27.42 -22.94
C LYS A 28 -12.76 -26.31 -22.49
N THR A 29 -13.01 -26.23 -21.19
CA THR A 29 -13.83 -25.19 -20.58
C THR A 29 -12.94 -24.23 -19.81
N PHE A 30 -13.04 -22.94 -20.13
CA PHE A 30 -12.30 -21.87 -19.48
C PHE A 30 -13.26 -20.97 -18.69
N ASP A 31 -12.79 -20.43 -17.57
CA ASP A 31 -13.56 -19.44 -16.83
C ASP A 31 -13.48 -18.06 -17.48
N VAL A 32 -14.63 -17.39 -17.57
CA VAL A 32 -14.72 -16.07 -18.18
C VAL A 32 -14.14 -14.99 -17.27
N LYS A 33 -14.24 -15.14 -15.95
CA LYS A 33 -13.74 -14.15 -14.98
C LYS A 33 -12.22 -14.20 -14.88
N ASP A 34 -11.62 -15.39 -14.97
CA ASP A 34 -10.18 -15.55 -15.14
C ASP A 34 -9.71 -14.82 -16.39
N GLY A 35 -10.42 -15.00 -17.51
CA GLY A 35 -10.15 -14.28 -18.76
C GLY A 35 -10.15 -12.76 -18.61
N TYR A 36 -11.19 -12.18 -18.00
CA TYR A 36 -11.24 -10.72 -17.79
C TYR A 36 -10.08 -10.19 -16.95
N LYS A 37 -9.60 -10.97 -15.96
CA LYS A 37 -8.47 -10.52 -15.15
C LYS A 37 -7.15 -10.62 -15.91
N ILE A 38 -6.98 -11.62 -16.77
CA ILE A 38 -5.82 -11.73 -17.67
C ILE A 38 -5.77 -10.53 -18.62
N THR A 39 -6.90 -10.11 -19.21
CA THR A 39 -6.91 -8.94 -20.08
C THR A 39 -6.55 -7.65 -19.33
N GLN A 40 -7.08 -7.46 -18.12
CA GLN A 40 -6.72 -6.32 -17.27
C GLN A 40 -5.23 -6.34 -16.86
N TRP A 41 -4.67 -7.53 -16.63
CA TRP A 41 -3.26 -7.70 -16.31
C TRP A 41 -2.36 -7.24 -17.47
N LEU A 42 -2.71 -7.64 -18.69
CA LEU A 42 -1.98 -7.26 -19.91
C LEU A 42 -2.07 -5.76 -20.25
N GLU A 43 -3.06 -5.04 -19.70
CA GLU A 43 -3.16 -3.59 -19.86
C GLU A 43 -2.19 -2.82 -18.93
N GLN A 44 -1.59 -3.48 -17.95
CA GLN A 44 -0.66 -2.84 -17.01
C GLN A 44 0.75 -2.67 -17.60
N ASP A 45 1.36 -1.51 -17.36
CA ASP A 45 2.70 -1.22 -17.88
C ASP A 45 3.76 -2.16 -17.29
N GLY A 46 4.51 -2.80 -18.18
CA GLY A 46 5.53 -3.78 -17.80
C GLY A 46 5.00 -5.15 -17.36
N CYS A 47 3.70 -5.44 -17.50
CA CYS A 47 3.14 -6.75 -17.21
C CYS A 47 2.95 -7.59 -18.46
N ASP A 48 3.16 -8.91 -18.36
CA ASP A 48 2.93 -9.87 -19.44
C ASP A 48 2.42 -11.21 -18.90
N PHE A 49 1.76 -12.00 -19.76
CA PHE A 49 1.14 -13.28 -19.42
C PHE A 49 1.49 -14.33 -20.48
N VAL A 50 2.05 -15.45 -20.05
CA VAL A 50 2.51 -16.55 -20.90
C VAL A 50 1.75 -17.83 -20.58
N ILE A 51 1.21 -18.47 -21.60
CA ILE A 51 0.62 -19.80 -21.48
C ILE A 51 1.66 -20.85 -21.83
N ILE A 52 1.87 -21.80 -20.93
CA ILE A 52 2.77 -22.94 -21.13
C ILE A 52 2.01 -24.22 -20.82
N THR A 53 2.07 -25.23 -21.69
CA THR A 53 1.40 -26.50 -21.44
C THR A 53 2.10 -27.66 -22.13
N SER A 54 2.04 -28.84 -21.53
CA SER A 54 2.58 -30.08 -22.12
C SER A 54 1.71 -30.62 -23.26
N ARG A 55 0.46 -30.16 -23.38
CA ARG A 55 -0.50 -30.63 -24.39
C ARG A 55 -0.62 -29.66 -25.55
N GLU A 56 -0.97 -30.20 -26.72
CA GLU A 56 -1.36 -29.41 -27.88
C GLU A 56 -2.89 -29.40 -28.01
N SER A 57 -3.46 -28.22 -28.22
CA SER A 57 -4.90 -28.01 -28.37
C SER A 57 -5.19 -26.70 -29.11
N GLN A 58 -5.98 -26.79 -30.19
CA GLN A 58 -6.47 -25.61 -30.89
C GLN A 58 -7.34 -24.72 -30.00
N ALA A 59 -8.04 -25.30 -29.01
CA ALA A 59 -8.87 -24.55 -28.07
C ALA A 59 -8.03 -23.57 -27.22
N VAL A 60 -6.82 -23.98 -26.83
CA VAL A 60 -5.88 -23.12 -26.09
C VAL A 60 -5.40 -21.97 -26.96
N THR A 61 -5.02 -22.24 -28.21
CA THR A 61 -4.63 -21.19 -29.16
C THR A 61 -5.74 -20.18 -29.40
N ASN A 62 -6.98 -20.64 -29.60
CA ASN A 62 -8.12 -19.76 -29.82
C ASN A 62 -8.39 -18.89 -28.58
N ARG A 63 -8.36 -19.50 -27.38
CA ARG A 63 -8.60 -18.77 -26.13
C ARG A 63 -7.51 -17.75 -25.86
N ALA A 64 -6.26 -18.09 -26.07
CA ALA A 64 -5.14 -17.16 -25.90
C ALA A 64 -5.27 -15.95 -26.83
N SER A 65 -5.61 -16.19 -28.11
CA SER A 65 -5.85 -15.12 -29.08
C SER A 65 -7.03 -14.22 -28.69
N GLU A 66 -8.10 -14.77 -28.11
CA GLU A 66 -9.22 -13.98 -27.60
C GLU A 66 -8.82 -13.07 -26.43
N LEU A 67 -7.93 -13.56 -25.57
CA LEU A 67 -7.44 -12.84 -24.39
C LEU A 67 -6.31 -11.84 -24.69
N GLY A 68 -5.80 -11.82 -25.93
CA GLY A 68 -4.63 -11.01 -26.29
C GLY A 68 -3.30 -11.55 -25.73
N VAL A 69 -3.24 -12.84 -25.39
CA VAL A 69 -2.02 -13.50 -24.94
C VAL A 69 -1.20 -13.93 -26.15
N ASP A 70 -0.10 -13.22 -26.42
CA ASP A 70 0.76 -13.45 -27.59
C ASP A 70 1.70 -14.67 -27.40
N GLU A 71 2.08 -14.97 -26.16
CA GLU A 71 3.07 -15.99 -25.83
C GLU A 71 2.42 -17.30 -25.40
N VAL A 72 2.21 -18.20 -26.37
CA VAL A 72 1.58 -19.51 -26.16
C VAL A 72 2.51 -20.65 -26.56
N HIS A 73 2.94 -21.45 -25.59
CA HIS A 73 3.90 -22.53 -25.78
C HIS A 73 3.28 -23.88 -25.40
N GLN A 74 2.88 -24.63 -26.43
CA GLN A 74 2.28 -25.95 -26.30
C GLN A 74 3.31 -27.07 -26.56
N GLY A 75 3.03 -28.28 -26.06
CA GLY A 75 3.93 -29.42 -26.22
C GLY A 75 5.22 -29.33 -25.39
N VAL A 76 5.22 -28.54 -24.32
CA VAL A 76 6.40 -28.29 -23.49
C VAL A 76 6.54 -29.33 -22.37
N ASN A 77 7.60 -30.12 -22.42
CA ASN A 77 7.93 -31.10 -21.37
C ASN A 77 8.82 -30.52 -20.27
N ASP A 78 9.83 -29.71 -20.64
CA ASP A 78 10.72 -29.04 -19.70
C ASP A 78 10.24 -27.60 -19.45
N LYS A 79 9.27 -27.48 -18.54
CA LYS A 79 8.66 -26.18 -18.19
C LYS A 79 9.70 -25.24 -17.57
N LYS A 80 10.62 -25.76 -16.75
CA LYS A 80 11.67 -24.98 -16.09
C LYS A 80 12.58 -24.26 -17.08
N GLU A 81 13.18 -24.98 -18.03
CA GLU A 81 14.07 -24.35 -19.01
C GLU A 81 13.31 -23.41 -19.94
N LYS A 82 12.06 -23.74 -20.28
CA LYS A 82 11.21 -22.88 -21.10
C LYS A 82 10.88 -21.55 -20.40
N VAL A 83 10.51 -21.58 -19.12
CA VAL A 83 10.27 -20.39 -18.29
C VAL A 83 11.51 -19.51 -18.27
N LYS A 84 12.68 -20.06 -17.96
CA LYS A 84 13.95 -19.30 -17.97
C LYS A 84 14.24 -18.65 -19.31
N SER A 85 14.08 -19.40 -20.40
CA SER A 85 14.35 -18.89 -21.75
C SER A 85 13.41 -17.76 -22.15
N ILE A 86 12.13 -17.84 -21.78
CA ILE A 86 11.13 -16.82 -22.11
C ILE A 86 11.32 -15.59 -21.24
N ALA A 87 11.46 -15.76 -19.92
CA ALA A 87 11.70 -14.64 -19.00
C ALA A 87 12.93 -13.82 -19.42
N SER A 88 14.05 -14.50 -19.71
CA SER A 88 15.25 -13.83 -20.20
C SER A 88 15.05 -13.12 -21.54
N ARG A 89 14.25 -13.67 -22.46
CA ARG A 89 13.98 -13.04 -23.77
C ARG A 89 13.10 -11.80 -23.64
N LEU A 90 12.12 -11.83 -22.74
CA LEU A 90 11.20 -10.73 -22.48
C LEU A 90 11.79 -9.67 -21.53
N GLY A 91 12.97 -9.91 -20.96
CA GLY A 91 13.69 -8.95 -20.11
C GLY A 91 13.31 -8.99 -18.63
N PHE A 92 12.68 -10.07 -18.17
CA PHE A 92 12.29 -10.25 -16.77
C PHE A 92 13.32 -11.09 -16.00
N SER A 93 13.54 -10.75 -14.73
CA SER A 93 14.29 -11.61 -13.82
C SER A 93 13.39 -12.75 -13.33
N LEU A 94 13.98 -13.87 -12.93
CA LEU A 94 13.20 -14.97 -12.34
C LEU A 94 12.57 -14.57 -11.00
N GLU A 95 13.21 -13.67 -10.25
CA GLU A 95 12.71 -13.15 -8.98
C GLU A 95 11.43 -12.32 -9.16
N SER A 96 11.29 -11.59 -10.28
CA SER A 96 10.08 -10.84 -10.63
C SER A 96 9.09 -11.64 -11.48
N THR A 97 9.23 -12.97 -11.52
CA THR A 97 8.37 -13.87 -12.31
C THR A 97 7.46 -14.67 -11.40
N VAL A 98 6.23 -14.92 -11.88
CA VAL A 98 5.24 -15.78 -11.23
C VAL A 98 4.98 -17.01 -12.08
N TYR A 99 4.77 -18.16 -11.44
CA TYR A 99 4.31 -19.38 -12.10
C TYR A 99 3.06 -19.94 -11.41
N ILE A 100 2.02 -20.22 -12.20
CA ILE A 100 0.78 -20.85 -11.74
C ILE A 100 0.69 -22.28 -12.28
N GLY A 101 0.69 -23.27 -11.38
CA GLY A 101 0.60 -24.70 -11.72
C GLY A 101 -0.18 -25.49 -10.67
N ASP A 102 -0.68 -26.67 -11.03
CA ASP A 102 -1.52 -27.51 -10.16
C ASP A 102 -0.97 -28.93 -9.90
N ASP A 103 -0.11 -29.46 -10.79
CA ASP A 103 0.40 -30.84 -10.75
C ASP A 103 1.93 -30.92 -10.54
N LEU A 104 2.45 -32.11 -10.29
CA LEU A 104 3.87 -32.42 -10.08
C LEU A 104 4.75 -31.99 -11.26
N THR A 105 4.19 -31.90 -12.47
CA THR A 105 4.95 -31.44 -13.65
C THR A 105 5.37 -29.97 -13.57
N ASP A 106 4.75 -29.20 -12.67
CA ASP A 106 4.96 -27.77 -12.51
C ASP A 106 5.94 -27.43 -11.39
N VAL A 107 6.25 -28.39 -10.50
CA VAL A 107 7.07 -28.16 -9.30
C VAL A 107 8.43 -27.54 -9.64
N ASP A 108 9.11 -28.07 -10.67
CA ASP A 108 10.42 -27.55 -11.08
C ASP A 108 10.35 -26.10 -11.61
N ALA A 109 9.24 -25.72 -12.26
CA ALA A 109 9.03 -24.37 -12.73
C ALA A 109 8.65 -23.41 -11.58
N ILE A 110 7.77 -23.87 -10.68
CA ILE A 110 7.37 -23.17 -9.46
C ILE A 110 8.59 -22.84 -8.58
N GLU A 111 9.48 -23.80 -8.35
CA GLU A 111 10.69 -23.58 -7.53
C GLU A 111 11.76 -22.70 -8.22
N THR A 112 11.61 -22.42 -9.52
CA THR A 112 12.58 -21.62 -10.29
C THR A 112 12.26 -20.13 -10.30
N VAL A 113 11.02 -19.75 -10.02
CA VAL A 113 10.54 -18.36 -10.07
C VAL A 113 10.43 -17.75 -8.66
N GLY A 114 10.30 -16.42 -8.58
CA GLY A 114 10.20 -15.71 -7.31
C GLY A 114 8.88 -15.95 -6.58
N THR A 115 7.78 -16.16 -7.31
CA THR A 115 6.48 -16.46 -6.69
C THR A 115 5.80 -17.65 -7.35
N GLY A 116 5.68 -18.73 -6.59
CA GLY A 116 4.90 -19.90 -6.96
C GLY A 116 3.46 -19.79 -6.48
N CYS A 117 2.50 -20.01 -7.37
CA CYS A 117 1.07 -19.99 -7.04
C CYS A 117 0.37 -21.25 -7.53
N CYS A 118 -0.72 -21.66 -6.87
CA CYS A 118 -1.55 -22.76 -7.36
C CYS A 118 -3.04 -22.60 -7.03
N PRO A 119 -3.93 -23.26 -7.80
CA PRO A 119 -5.35 -23.39 -7.45
C PRO A 119 -5.61 -24.18 -6.15
N ALA A 120 -6.82 -24.05 -5.62
CA ALA A 120 -7.25 -24.70 -4.37
C ALA A 120 -7.31 -26.23 -4.48
N ASP A 121 -7.47 -26.79 -5.67
CA ASP A 121 -7.54 -28.23 -5.96
C ASP A 121 -6.19 -28.83 -6.40
N ALA A 122 -5.12 -28.04 -6.46
CA ALA A 122 -3.77 -28.50 -6.76
C ALA A 122 -3.28 -29.62 -5.81
N VAL A 123 -2.34 -30.44 -6.29
CA VAL A 123 -1.77 -31.53 -5.49
C VAL A 123 -1.03 -30.97 -4.26
N GLN A 124 -0.98 -31.76 -3.18
CA GLN A 124 -0.46 -31.29 -1.89
C GLN A 124 1.03 -30.94 -1.94
N GLU A 125 1.78 -31.63 -2.79
CA GLU A 125 3.19 -31.38 -3.06
C GLU A 125 3.40 -29.99 -3.67
N VAL A 126 2.54 -29.56 -4.59
CA VAL A 126 2.58 -28.23 -5.22
C VAL A 126 2.22 -27.15 -4.19
N LYS A 127 1.13 -27.33 -3.44
CA LYS A 127 0.70 -26.37 -2.41
C LYS A 127 1.79 -26.05 -1.38
N LYS A 128 2.60 -27.04 -1.01
CA LYS A 128 3.71 -26.87 -0.05
C LYS A 128 4.88 -26.04 -0.61
N LYS A 129 4.93 -25.82 -1.92
CA LYS A 129 5.99 -25.08 -2.63
C LYS A 129 5.54 -23.69 -3.07
N CYS A 130 4.24 -23.45 -3.12
CA CYS A 130 3.68 -22.15 -3.47
C CYS A 130 3.75 -21.15 -2.32
N SER A 131 4.06 -19.90 -2.66
CA SER A 131 3.93 -18.74 -1.77
C SER A 131 2.45 -18.41 -1.53
N TYR A 132 1.58 -18.70 -2.51
CA TYR A 132 0.15 -18.47 -2.41
C TYR A 132 -0.67 -19.63 -2.98
N VAL A 133 -1.74 -19.99 -2.27
CA VAL A 133 -2.74 -20.97 -2.71
C VAL A 133 -4.07 -20.26 -2.86
N SER A 134 -4.64 -20.30 -4.06
CA SER A 134 -5.95 -19.72 -4.33
C SER A 134 -7.02 -20.35 -3.44
N ARG A 135 -8.05 -19.57 -3.12
CA ARG A 135 -9.28 -20.08 -2.48
C ARG A 135 -10.25 -20.74 -3.48
N TYR A 136 -9.94 -20.71 -4.78
CA TYR A 136 -10.77 -21.28 -5.85
C TYR A 136 -10.04 -22.38 -6.61
N ASP A 137 -10.80 -23.32 -7.16
CA ASP A 137 -10.31 -24.42 -7.98
C ASP A 137 -9.95 -23.96 -9.41
N GLY A 138 -9.12 -24.76 -10.09
CA GLY A 138 -8.75 -24.56 -11.48
C GLY A 138 -9.95 -24.39 -12.41
N GLY A 139 -9.89 -23.42 -13.33
CA GLY A 139 -10.98 -23.09 -14.24
C GLY A 139 -12.26 -22.61 -13.56
N ASN A 140 -12.17 -22.09 -12.32
CA ASN A 140 -13.29 -21.54 -11.57
C ASN A 140 -12.90 -20.26 -10.78
N GLY A 141 -12.10 -19.38 -11.39
CA GLY A 141 -11.73 -18.10 -10.78
C GLY A 141 -10.38 -18.11 -10.04
N ALA A 142 -9.63 -19.22 -10.11
CA ALA A 142 -8.34 -19.36 -9.44
C ALA A 142 -7.32 -18.34 -9.96
N VAL A 143 -7.18 -18.22 -11.29
CA VAL A 143 -6.20 -17.31 -11.89
C VAL A 143 -6.56 -15.86 -11.57
N ARG A 144 -7.83 -15.48 -11.60
CA ARG A 144 -8.29 -14.16 -11.17
C ARG A 144 -7.90 -13.87 -9.73
N ASN A 145 -8.14 -14.81 -8.82
CA ASN A 145 -7.81 -14.62 -7.42
C ASN A 145 -6.29 -14.51 -7.20
N ILE A 146 -5.50 -15.31 -7.91
CA ILE A 146 -4.04 -15.24 -7.86
C ILE A 146 -3.52 -13.91 -8.41
N LEU A 147 -4.00 -13.47 -9.58
CA LEU A 147 -3.60 -12.18 -10.16
C LEU A 147 -4.01 -11.00 -9.27
N ASN A 148 -5.15 -11.06 -8.61
CA ASN A 148 -5.52 -10.05 -7.60
C ASN A 148 -4.52 -10.03 -6.44
N TYR A 149 -4.22 -11.20 -5.86
CA TYR A 149 -3.22 -11.29 -4.79
C TYR A 149 -1.89 -10.72 -5.23
N ILE A 150 -1.40 -11.10 -6.41
CA ILE A 150 -0.13 -10.63 -6.94
C ILE A 150 -0.13 -9.10 -7.11
N MET A 151 -1.22 -8.51 -7.61
CA MET A 151 -1.34 -7.07 -7.70
C MET A 151 -1.26 -6.43 -6.31
N GLU A 152 -2.01 -6.95 -5.34
CA GLU A 152 -2.02 -6.46 -3.96
C GLU A 152 -0.61 -6.52 -3.32
N VAL A 153 0.09 -7.66 -3.40
CA VAL A 153 1.46 -7.77 -2.84
C VAL A 153 2.53 -7.07 -3.68
N SER A 154 2.23 -6.61 -4.89
CA SER A 154 3.16 -5.83 -5.72
C SER A 154 3.06 -4.32 -5.48
N GLN A 155 2.07 -3.87 -4.70
CA GLN A 155 1.90 -2.47 -4.38
C GLN A 155 3.00 -2.01 -3.42
N THR A 156 3.74 -1.01 -3.87
CA THR A 156 4.81 -0.38 -3.12
C THR A 156 4.28 0.79 -2.31
N THR A 157 4.78 0.94 -1.09
CA THR A 157 4.37 2.02 -0.19
C THR A 157 5.59 2.79 0.29
N VAL A 158 5.57 4.11 0.12
CA VAL A 158 6.61 5.01 0.66
C VAL A 158 6.05 5.84 1.82
N GLY A 159 6.79 5.88 2.92
CA GLY A 159 6.56 6.87 3.98
C GLY A 159 7.32 8.15 3.67
N ILE A 160 6.67 9.30 3.82
CA ILE A 160 7.30 10.61 3.64
C ILE A 160 7.05 11.47 4.87
N ILE A 161 8.13 11.96 5.48
CA ILE A 161 8.09 12.82 6.67
C ILE A 161 8.38 14.27 6.26
N PRO A 162 7.38 15.17 6.17
CA PRO A 162 7.62 16.58 5.89
C PRO A 162 8.25 17.27 7.11
N ALA A 163 9.37 17.96 6.89
CA ALA A 163 10.10 18.66 7.92
C ALA A 163 10.64 20.01 7.40
N ARG A 164 9.94 21.11 7.71
CA ARG A 164 10.39 22.47 7.38
C ARG A 164 11.13 23.12 8.55
N TYR A 165 12.17 23.91 8.25
CA TYR A 165 12.86 24.66 9.30
C TYR A 165 12.04 25.87 9.80
N GLY A 166 11.31 26.52 8.89
CA GLY A 166 10.64 27.82 9.07
C GLY A 166 9.38 27.84 9.94
N SER A 167 9.25 26.99 10.95
CA SER A 167 8.10 27.03 11.87
C SER A 167 8.05 28.35 12.65
N THR A 168 6.93 29.07 12.56
CA THR A 168 6.73 30.39 13.22
C THR A 168 6.53 30.28 14.73
N ARG A 169 5.87 29.21 15.18
CA ARG A 169 5.59 28.95 16.61
C ARG A 169 6.78 28.37 17.35
N LEU A 170 7.61 27.60 16.65
CA LEU A 170 8.77 26.91 17.21
C LEU A 170 9.89 26.82 16.16
N PRO A 171 10.78 27.83 16.05
CA PRO A 171 11.82 27.86 15.02
C PRO A 171 12.77 26.66 15.10
N GLY A 172 13.08 26.04 13.96
CA GLY A 172 13.96 24.87 13.92
C GLY A 172 13.37 23.63 14.61
N LYS A 173 12.04 23.59 14.77
CA LYS A 173 11.27 22.51 15.42
C LYS A 173 11.81 21.09 15.15
N PRO A 174 12.03 20.65 13.89
CA PRO A 174 12.54 19.30 13.62
C PRO A 174 13.89 18.96 14.31
N LEU A 175 14.72 19.97 14.59
CA LEU A 175 16.06 19.81 15.18
C LEU A 175 16.09 20.05 16.70
N ILE A 176 14.94 20.30 17.33
CA ILE A 176 14.88 20.43 18.78
C ILE A 176 15.22 19.09 19.42
N GLU A 177 16.10 19.12 20.41
CA GLU A 177 16.46 17.94 21.18
C GLU A 177 15.32 17.53 22.11
N ILE A 178 14.94 16.27 22.04
CA ILE A 178 14.00 15.60 22.93
C ILE A 178 14.73 14.37 23.46
N ALA A 179 14.95 14.29 24.78
CA ALA A 179 15.67 13.17 25.39
C ALA A 179 17.03 12.84 24.73
N GLY A 180 17.75 13.86 24.24
CA GLY A 180 19.10 13.73 23.67
C GLY A 180 19.17 13.36 22.18
N LYS A 181 18.05 13.33 21.46
CA LYS A 181 18.01 13.20 19.99
C LYS A 181 17.17 14.33 19.38
N PRO A 182 17.50 14.82 18.17
CA PRO A 182 16.60 15.70 17.42
C PRO A 182 15.21 15.08 17.24
N MET A 183 14.16 15.90 17.29
CA MET A 183 12.78 15.43 17.13
C MET A 183 12.58 14.62 15.85
N ILE A 184 13.14 15.07 14.72
CA ILE A 184 13.06 14.37 13.43
C ILE A 184 13.66 12.97 13.47
N GLN A 185 14.70 12.75 14.28
CA GLN A 185 15.30 11.44 14.45
C GLN A 185 14.35 10.48 15.16
N HIS A 186 13.60 10.93 16.18
CA HIS A 186 12.60 10.09 16.84
C HIS A 186 11.50 9.67 15.87
N VAL A 187 10.97 10.61 15.08
CA VAL A 187 9.94 10.31 14.07
C VAL A 187 10.47 9.29 13.05
N TYR A 188 11.67 9.53 12.52
CA TYR A 188 12.28 8.65 11.52
C TYR A 188 12.51 7.23 12.06
N GLU A 189 13.16 7.09 13.23
CA GLU A 189 13.45 5.78 13.81
C GLU A 189 12.16 4.99 14.11
N ARG A 190 11.08 5.66 14.55
CA ARG A 190 9.81 4.99 14.81
C ARG A 190 9.10 4.62 13.51
N ALA A 191 8.95 5.55 12.57
CA ALA A 191 8.34 5.27 11.27
C ALA A 191 9.06 4.14 10.51
N ASN A 192 10.40 4.05 10.62
CA ASN A 192 11.21 3.01 10.01
C ASN A 192 10.97 1.60 10.60
N ASN A 193 10.26 1.49 11.73
CA ASN A 193 9.86 0.21 12.30
C ASN A 193 8.49 -0.29 11.79
N ALA A 194 7.81 0.48 10.92
CA ALA A 194 6.58 0.03 10.28
C ALA A 194 6.89 -1.10 9.29
N ALA A 195 6.12 -2.18 9.33
CA ALA A 195 6.39 -3.36 8.51
C ALA A 195 5.96 -3.20 7.06
N SER A 196 5.04 -2.26 6.79
CA SER A 196 4.36 -2.10 5.50
C SER A 196 4.97 -1.01 4.62
N LEU A 197 6.06 -0.36 5.06
CA LEU A 197 6.78 0.64 4.27
C LEU A 197 7.95 -0.03 3.54
N ASP A 198 8.02 0.16 2.22
CA ASP A 198 9.15 -0.28 1.39
C ASP A 198 10.31 0.72 1.43
N ASP A 199 10.00 2.00 1.64
CA ASP A 199 10.98 3.09 1.76
C ASP A 199 10.44 4.21 2.68
N LEU A 200 11.34 5.00 3.26
CA LEU A 200 11.02 6.10 4.16
C LEU A 200 11.94 7.29 3.88
N ILE A 201 11.36 8.44 3.55
CA ILE A 201 12.10 9.62 3.11
C ILE A 201 11.69 10.85 3.91
N VAL A 202 12.66 11.61 4.43
CA VAL A 202 12.40 12.95 4.97
C VAL A 202 12.36 13.96 3.83
N ALA A 203 11.32 14.78 3.78
CA ALA A 203 11.18 15.86 2.80
C ALA A 203 11.43 17.21 3.49
N THR A 204 12.49 17.92 3.11
CA THR A 204 12.91 19.14 3.82
C THR A 204 13.37 20.25 2.89
N ASP A 205 13.40 21.49 3.39
CA ASP A 205 13.93 22.69 2.72
C ASP A 205 15.27 23.17 3.31
N ASP A 206 15.86 22.41 4.24
CA ASP A 206 17.00 22.87 5.04
C ASP A 206 18.12 21.83 5.16
N GLU A 207 19.34 22.24 4.79
CA GLU A 207 20.55 21.42 4.84
C GLU A 207 20.86 20.88 6.24
N ARG A 208 20.49 21.59 7.32
CA ARG A 208 20.75 21.10 8.68
C ARG A 208 19.87 19.91 9.04
N ILE A 209 18.67 19.83 8.45
CA ILE A 209 17.77 18.68 8.61
C ILE A 209 18.31 17.51 7.79
N ILE A 210 18.81 17.76 6.58
CA ILE A 210 19.53 16.76 5.77
C ILE A 210 20.67 16.13 6.58
N GLU A 211 21.58 16.95 7.11
CA GLU A 211 22.72 16.46 7.90
C GLU A 211 22.28 15.61 9.10
N ALA A 212 21.21 16.01 9.80
CA ALA A 212 20.69 15.26 10.94
C ALA A 212 20.15 13.87 10.53
N VAL A 213 19.41 13.78 9.43
CA VAL A 213 18.83 12.53 8.92
C VAL A 213 19.89 11.63 8.31
N GLU A 214 20.82 12.17 7.53
CA GLU A 214 21.91 11.39 6.93
C GLU A 214 22.86 10.83 8.01
N SER A 215 23.05 11.55 9.13
CA SER A 215 23.92 11.11 10.23
C SER A 215 23.47 9.80 10.89
N ILE A 216 22.17 9.48 10.79
CA ILE A 216 21.57 8.23 11.25
C ILE A 216 21.38 7.20 10.11
N GLY A 217 21.87 7.51 8.91
CA GLY A 217 21.73 6.69 7.71
C GLY A 217 20.34 6.75 7.07
N GLY A 218 19.54 7.77 7.38
CA GLY A 218 18.21 7.93 6.82
C GLY A 218 18.21 8.55 5.42
N SER A 219 17.15 8.29 4.66
CA SER A 219 16.93 8.89 3.34
C SER A 219 16.27 10.26 3.46
N VAL A 220 16.73 11.23 2.67
CA VAL A 220 16.21 12.60 2.69
C VAL A 220 16.24 13.21 1.29
N MET A 221 15.25 14.06 1.00
CA MET A 221 15.16 14.80 -0.26
C MET A 221 14.92 16.28 0.02
N MET A 222 15.67 17.13 -0.69
CA MET A 222 15.45 18.57 -0.70
C MET A 222 14.18 18.88 -1.51
N THR A 223 13.37 19.79 -1.01
CA THR A 223 12.08 20.20 -1.59
C THR A 223 12.02 21.72 -1.69
N ASP A 224 11.07 22.23 -2.47
CA ASP A 224 10.88 23.66 -2.65
C ASP A 224 10.59 24.35 -1.28
N PRO A 225 11.35 25.41 -0.91
CA PRO A 225 11.05 26.17 0.31
C PRO A 225 9.72 26.94 0.25
N ASP A 226 9.14 27.16 -0.94
CA ASP A 226 7.92 27.93 -1.13
C ASP A 226 6.62 27.10 -0.98
N HIS A 227 6.71 25.81 -0.68
CA HIS A 227 5.54 24.96 -0.37
C HIS A 227 4.73 25.49 0.81
N LEU A 228 3.42 25.63 0.60
CA LEU A 228 2.52 26.20 1.60
C LEU A 228 2.20 25.21 2.72
N THR A 229 1.97 23.95 2.34
CA THR A 229 1.50 22.88 3.24
C THR A 229 2.50 21.75 3.40
N GLY A 230 2.28 20.89 4.40
CA GLY A 230 3.04 19.64 4.54
C GLY A 230 2.74 18.69 3.39
N THR A 231 1.48 18.63 2.95
CA THR A 231 1.04 17.74 1.88
C THR A 231 1.63 18.11 0.51
N ASP A 232 1.76 19.40 0.18
CA ASP A 232 2.41 19.83 -1.09
C ASP A 232 3.86 19.33 -1.18
N ARG A 233 4.59 19.41 -0.06
CA ARG A 233 5.97 18.94 0.05
C ARG A 233 6.07 17.42 -0.10
N VAL A 234 5.12 16.69 0.48
CA VAL A 234 5.03 15.23 0.35
C VAL A 234 4.77 14.84 -1.11
N ALA A 235 3.88 15.57 -1.80
CA ALA A 235 3.55 15.32 -3.18
C ALA A 235 4.74 15.54 -4.14
N GLU A 236 5.59 16.55 -3.89
CA GLU A 236 6.83 16.76 -4.66
C GLU A 236 7.77 15.53 -4.60
N VAL A 237 8.00 14.99 -3.39
CA VAL A 237 8.86 13.81 -3.23
C VAL A 237 8.20 12.57 -3.83
N ALA A 238 6.90 12.39 -3.60
CA ALA A 238 6.15 11.25 -4.13
C ALA A 238 6.22 11.16 -5.68
N ALA A 239 6.20 12.31 -6.36
CA ALA A 239 6.35 12.38 -7.82
C ALA A 239 7.68 11.80 -8.34
N ASN A 240 8.74 11.83 -7.52
CA ASN A 240 10.08 11.36 -7.86
C ASN A 240 10.33 9.88 -7.50
N VAL A 241 9.60 9.34 -6.52
CA VAL A 241 9.81 7.98 -5.98
C VAL A 241 8.95 6.93 -6.69
N LYS A 242 7.76 7.32 -7.17
CA LYS A 242 6.81 6.44 -7.90
C LYS A 242 6.42 5.15 -7.13
N ALA A 243 5.92 5.31 -5.92
CA ALA A 243 5.25 4.24 -5.17
C ALA A 243 3.74 4.21 -5.48
N ASP A 244 3.06 3.08 -5.25
CA ASP A 244 1.61 2.95 -5.41
C ASP A 244 0.85 3.72 -4.33
N PHE A 245 1.36 3.65 -3.09
CA PHE A 245 0.84 4.39 -1.94
C PHE A 245 1.89 5.30 -1.32
N THR A 246 1.44 6.45 -0.84
CA THR A 246 2.26 7.43 -0.12
C THR A 246 1.66 7.68 1.26
N ILE A 247 2.45 7.51 2.31
CA ILE A 247 2.04 7.80 3.69
C ILE A 247 2.70 9.11 4.14
N ASN A 248 1.90 10.15 4.39
CA ASN A 248 2.32 11.41 4.98
C ASN A 248 2.38 11.26 6.51
N ILE A 249 3.60 11.24 7.06
CA ILE A 249 3.89 11.02 8.48
C ILE A 249 4.40 12.33 9.07
N GLN A 250 3.64 12.98 9.95
CA GLN A 250 4.02 14.31 10.44
C GLN A 250 5.35 14.32 11.18
N GLY A 251 6.22 15.27 10.83
CA GLY A 251 7.54 15.44 11.43
C GLY A 251 7.53 15.93 12.88
N ASP A 252 6.36 16.14 13.49
CA ASP A 252 6.16 16.63 14.85
C ASP A 252 5.45 15.66 15.79
N GLU A 253 5.32 14.40 15.37
CA GLU A 253 4.84 13.28 16.17
C GLU A 253 5.98 12.32 16.56
N PRO A 254 6.91 12.72 17.47
CA PRO A 254 8.06 11.88 17.86
C PRO A 254 7.68 10.57 18.56
N LEU A 255 6.40 10.39 18.88
CA LEU A 255 5.83 9.20 19.51
C LEU A 255 4.95 8.42 18.54
N ILE A 256 5.13 8.55 17.22
CA ILE A 256 4.41 7.75 16.23
C ILE A 256 4.52 6.25 16.54
N ASP A 257 3.37 5.59 16.63
CA ASP A 257 3.30 4.14 16.76
C ASP A 257 3.34 3.54 15.35
N PRO A 258 4.36 2.70 15.04
CA PRO A 258 4.49 2.11 13.72
C PRO A 258 3.25 1.31 13.29
N VAL A 259 2.51 0.74 14.24
CA VAL A 259 1.29 -0.02 13.96
C VAL A 259 0.21 0.84 13.30
N VAL A 260 0.14 2.14 13.61
CA VAL A 260 -0.82 3.04 12.99
C VAL A 260 -0.50 3.27 11.51
N ILE A 261 0.78 3.30 11.16
CA ILE A 261 1.21 3.38 9.75
C ILE A 261 0.76 2.10 9.04
N ASP A 262 1.04 0.93 9.62
CA ASP A 262 0.67 -0.37 9.06
C ASP A 262 -0.84 -0.51 8.87
N ASP A 263 -1.65 -0.09 9.85
CA ASP A 263 -3.12 -0.12 9.77
C ASP A 263 -3.65 0.73 8.61
N ILE A 264 -3.00 1.86 8.32
CA ILE A 264 -3.38 2.75 7.22
C ILE A 264 -2.97 2.18 5.86
N VAL A 265 -1.78 1.59 5.76
CA VAL A 265 -1.36 0.89 4.54
C VAL A 265 -2.34 -0.26 4.23
N MET A 266 -2.69 -1.05 5.25
CA MET A 266 -3.66 -2.14 5.11
C MET A 266 -5.03 -1.63 4.66
N ALA A 267 -5.51 -0.51 5.22
CA ALA A 267 -6.80 0.07 4.81
C ALA A 267 -6.81 0.52 3.34
N LEU A 268 -5.69 1.07 2.84
CA LEU A 268 -5.51 1.42 1.43
C LEU A 268 -5.50 0.19 0.52
N GLN A 269 -4.86 -0.90 0.94
CA GLN A 269 -4.75 -2.14 0.16
C GLN A 269 -6.10 -2.90 0.08
N ASP A 270 -6.77 -3.10 1.22
CA ASP A 270 -7.93 -4.00 1.33
C ASP A 270 -9.20 -3.49 0.63
N ASN A 271 -9.49 -2.19 0.77
CA ASN A 271 -10.72 -1.58 0.27
C ASN A 271 -10.49 -0.65 -0.91
N SER A 272 -9.22 -0.45 -1.29
CA SER A 272 -8.78 0.52 -2.29
C SER A 272 -9.40 1.93 -2.16
N PRO A 273 -9.57 2.51 -0.96
CA PRO A 273 -9.87 3.93 -0.87
C PRO A 273 -8.67 4.72 -1.38
N LYS A 274 -8.93 5.89 -1.97
CA LYS A 274 -7.86 6.76 -2.45
C LYS A 274 -7.14 7.49 -1.31
N VAL A 275 -7.80 7.63 -0.17
CA VAL A 275 -7.31 8.33 1.02
C VAL A 275 -7.75 7.58 2.27
N ALA A 276 -6.84 7.43 3.23
CA ALA A 276 -7.14 6.93 4.57
C ALA A 276 -6.47 7.78 5.66
N THR A 277 -7.10 7.90 6.82
CA THR A 277 -6.54 8.60 7.99
C THR A 277 -6.98 7.94 9.31
N PRO A 278 -6.13 7.92 10.36
CA PRO A 278 -6.51 7.34 11.63
C PRO A 278 -7.35 8.30 12.47
N ILE A 279 -8.26 7.73 13.25
CA ILE A 279 -9.10 8.45 14.21
C ILE A 279 -9.07 7.75 15.56
N SER A 280 -9.16 8.50 16.65
CA SER A 280 -9.11 7.95 18.01
C SER A 280 -10.32 8.42 18.82
N PRO A 281 -11.00 7.55 19.58
CA PRO A 281 -12.13 7.96 20.39
C PRO A 281 -11.67 8.92 21.49
N ILE A 282 -12.35 10.06 21.61
CA ILE A 282 -12.06 11.05 22.65
C ILE A 282 -12.46 10.48 24.00
N LYS A 283 -11.48 10.29 24.90
CA LYS A 283 -11.69 9.77 26.25
C LYS A 283 -11.72 10.86 27.32
N ASP A 284 -11.06 11.99 27.07
CA ASP A 284 -11.04 13.15 27.95
C ASP A 284 -12.08 14.16 27.48
N GLU A 285 -13.04 14.46 28.35
CA GLU A 285 -14.13 15.40 28.07
C GLU A 285 -13.62 16.81 27.72
N SER A 286 -12.45 17.20 28.23
CA SER A 286 -11.85 18.51 27.92
C SER A 286 -11.47 18.68 26.45
N LEU A 287 -11.23 17.58 25.73
CA LEU A 287 -10.87 17.61 24.31
C LEU A 287 -12.07 17.81 23.39
N LEU A 288 -13.30 17.61 23.88
CA LEU A 288 -14.51 17.77 23.05
C LEU A 288 -14.67 19.22 22.56
N GLU A 289 -14.35 20.19 23.42
CA GLU A 289 -14.47 21.62 23.14
C GLU A 289 -13.12 22.28 22.79
N ASP A 290 -12.01 21.53 22.77
CA ASP A 290 -10.69 22.08 22.46
C ASP A 290 -10.53 22.31 20.95
N GLU A 291 -10.37 23.57 20.54
CA GLU A 291 -10.18 23.97 19.14
C GLU A 291 -8.85 23.50 18.52
N ASN A 292 -7.87 23.09 19.34
CA ASN A 292 -6.64 22.49 18.86
C ASN A 292 -6.82 21.01 18.51
N THR A 293 -7.82 20.36 19.11
CA THR A 293 -8.18 18.97 18.79
C THR A 293 -9.17 18.97 17.64
N VAL A 294 -8.76 18.43 16.49
CA VAL A 294 -9.64 18.30 15.32
C VAL A 294 -10.61 17.14 15.56
N LYS A 295 -11.92 17.39 15.46
CA LYS A 295 -12.96 16.38 15.56
C LYS A 295 -13.35 15.90 14.16
N VAL A 296 -13.81 14.66 14.08
CA VAL A 296 -14.28 14.03 12.85
C VAL A 296 -15.61 13.33 13.08
N VAL A 297 -16.50 13.46 12.11
CA VAL A 297 -17.76 12.69 12.05
C VAL A 297 -17.71 11.76 10.84
N THR A 298 -18.22 10.55 11.00
CA THR A 298 -18.18 9.52 9.95
C THR A 298 -19.59 9.04 9.59
N ASP A 299 -19.71 8.42 8.42
CA ASP A 299 -20.89 7.63 8.07
C ASP A 299 -20.83 6.22 8.68
N ASN A 300 -21.82 5.38 8.33
CA ASN A 300 -21.92 4.01 8.83
C ASN A 300 -20.86 3.06 8.26
N ASP A 301 -20.22 3.43 7.15
CA ASP A 301 -19.15 2.66 6.50
C ASP A 301 -17.76 3.17 6.92
N GLY A 302 -17.70 4.13 7.86
CA GLY A 302 -16.47 4.68 8.41
C GLY A 302 -15.80 5.71 7.49
N LYS A 303 -16.51 6.26 6.50
CA LYS A 303 -15.98 7.38 5.70
C LYS A 303 -16.18 8.68 6.45
N ALA A 304 -15.17 9.55 6.42
CA ALA A 304 -15.30 10.88 7.02
C ALA A 304 -16.35 11.70 6.26
N LEU A 305 -17.31 12.25 7.01
CA LEU A 305 -18.30 13.19 6.50
C LEU A 305 -17.78 14.64 6.61
N TYR A 306 -17.09 14.97 7.69
CA TYR A 306 -16.52 16.31 7.91
C TYR A 306 -15.48 16.31 9.04
N PHE A 307 -14.52 17.23 8.96
CA PHE A 307 -13.55 17.55 10.01
C PHE A 307 -13.76 18.98 10.48
N SER A 308 -13.65 19.23 11.79
CA SER A 308 -13.78 20.59 12.32
C SER A 308 -13.02 20.76 13.63
N ARG A 309 -12.55 21.98 13.88
CA ARG A 309 -12.08 22.40 15.20
C ARG A 309 -13.24 22.63 16.17
N SER A 310 -14.46 22.84 15.67
CA SER A 310 -15.66 22.90 16.49
C SER A 310 -16.07 21.52 17.00
N LYS A 311 -16.83 21.48 18.11
CA LYS A 311 -17.41 20.23 18.60
C LYS A 311 -18.43 19.68 17.60
N ILE A 312 -18.08 18.54 16.99
CA ILE A 312 -18.95 17.78 16.09
C ILE A 312 -18.94 16.30 16.48
N PRO A 313 -20.10 15.61 16.50
CA PRO A 313 -21.44 16.19 16.39
C PRO A 313 -21.76 17.06 17.61
N SER A 314 -22.71 18.00 17.49
CA SER A 314 -23.03 18.94 18.59
C SER A 314 -23.47 18.25 19.89
N GLY A 315 -24.04 17.04 19.79
CA GLY A 315 -24.41 16.19 20.92
C GLY A 315 -23.39 15.10 21.25
N GLY A 316 -22.16 15.21 20.72
CA GLY A 316 -21.10 14.22 20.93
C GLY A 316 -20.63 14.15 22.38
N GLU A 317 -20.35 12.93 22.83
CA GLU A 317 -19.83 12.62 24.15
C GLU A 317 -18.48 11.89 24.02
N THR A 318 -17.78 11.71 25.13
CA THR A 318 -16.58 10.86 25.17
C THR A 318 -16.91 9.43 24.76
N GLY A 319 -16.03 8.79 23.99
CA GLY A 319 -16.20 7.41 23.50
C GLY A 319 -17.13 7.28 22.29
N THR A 320 -17.86 8.33 21.91
CA THR A 320 -18.69 8.38 20.69
C THR A 320 -18.29 9.50 19.74
N THR A 321 -17.43 10.40 20.20
CA THR A 321 -16.79 11.45 19.39
C THR A 321 -15.35 11.05 19.12
N TYR A 322 -14.89 11.30 17.92
CA TYR A 322 -13.54 10.95 17.49
C TYR A 322 -12.72 12.20 17.26
N LYS A 323 -11.45 12.12 17.65
CA LYS A 323 -10.42 13.07 17.21
C LYS A 323 -9.69 12.49 16.01
N HIS A 324 -9.32 13.37 15.10
CA HIS A 324 -8.46 13.06 13.96
C HIS A 324 -6.99 13.06 14.39
N ILE A 325 -6.18 12.18 13.78
CA ILE A 325 -4.73 12.09 13.97
C ILE A 325 -4.07 12.48 12.65
N GLY A 326 -3.05 13.35 12.68
CA GLY A 326 -2.44 14.02 11.52
C GLY A 326 -1.71 13.14 10.49
N LEU A 327 -1.94 11.84 10.46
CA LEU A 327 -1.35 10.90 9.53
C LEU A 327 -2.31 10.62 8.37
N TYR A 328 -1.77 10.56 7.16
CA TYR A 328 -2.56 10.26 5.96
C TYR A 328 -1.87 9.23 5.09
N GLY A 329 -2.67 8.30 4.58
CA GLY A 329 -2.29 7.44 3.48
C GLY A 329 -3.03 7.84 2.20
N TYR A 330 -2.33 7.82 1.08
CA TYR A 330 -2.85 8.20 -0.22
C TYR A 330 -2.53 7.15 -1.28
N GLU A 331 -3.45 6.92 -2.21
CA GLU A 331 -3.09 6.47 -3.57
C GLU A 331 -2.20 7.57 -4.18
N THR A 332 -0.97 7.24 -4.55
CA THR A 332 0.02 8.25 -4.99
C THR A 332 -0.47 9.04 -6.19
N GLY A 333 -1.14 8.39 -7.16
CA GLY A 333 -1.69 9.08 -8.32
C GLY A 333 -2.69 10.18 -7.94
N MET A 334 -3.53 9.93 -6.92
CA MET A 334 -4.46 10.92 -6.40
C MET A 334 -3.75 12.05 -5.65
N LEU A 335 -2.71 11.74 -4.87
CA LEU A 335 -1.91 12.77 -4.18
C LEU A 335 -1.26 13.74 -5.18
N LEU A 336 -0.89 13.28 -6.37
CA LEU A 336 -0.36 14.18 -7.40
C LEU A 336 -1.42 15.14 -7.95
N ASP A 337 -2.69 14.71 -8.00
CA ASP A 337 -3.81 15.59 -8.37
C ASP A 337 -4.10 16.65 -7.27
N TYR A 338 -3.78 16.36 -6.00
CA TYR A 338 -4.05 17.25 -4.84
C TYR A 338 -3.43 18.64 -4.98
N ILE A 339 -2.26 18.73 -5.64
CA ILE A 339 -1.47 19.96 -5.78
C ILE A 339 -2.25 21.05 -6.53
N ASP A 340 -3.09 20.66 -7.49
CA ASP A 340 -3.85 21.57 -8.34
C ASP A 340 -5.26 21.87 -7.82
N MET A 341 -5.64 21.33 -6.65
CA MET A 341 -6.98 21.50 -6.08
C MET A 341 -7.11 22.83 -5.31
N GLU A 342 -8.25 23.49 -5.44
CA GLU A 342 -8.62 24.67 -4.65
C GLU A 342 -9.61 24.29 -3.55
N SER A 343 -9.57 25.01 -2.42
CA SER A 343 -10.51 24.80 -1.30
C SER A 343 -10.72 26.06 -0.47
N ASP A 344 -11.99 26.46 -0.33
CA ASP A 344 -12.40 27.51 0.59
C ASP A 344 -12.48 26.97 2.03
N LEU A 345 -12.87 25.70 2.21
CA LEU A 345 -13.04 25.07 3.51
C LEU A 345 -11.71 24.86 4.25
N GLU A 346 -10.66 24.44 3.54
CA GLU A 346 -9.32 24.33 4.09
C GLU A 346 -8.89 25.65 4.71
N SER A 347 -9.05 26.76 3.98
CA SER A 347 -8.68 28.09 4.44
C SER A 347 -9.52 28.56 5.64
N ALA A 348 -10.78 28.13 5.72
CA ALA A 348 -11.70 28.52 6.78
C ALA A 348 -11.42 27.80 8.11
N GLU A 349 -11.03 26.52 8.08
CA GLU A 349 -10.78 25.70 9.27
C GLU A 349 -9.29 25.53 9.59
N ASP A 350 -8.40 25.91 8.67
CA ASP A 350 -6.96 25.63 8.72
C ASP A 350 -6.71 24.11 8.82
N LEU A 351 -7.32 23.36 7.88
CA LEU A 351 -7.35 21.88 7.80
C LEU A 351 -7.18 21.39 6.34
N GLU A 352 -5.97 20.97 5.99
CA GLU A 352 -5.55 20.55 4.64
C GLU A 352 -6.44 19.46 4.01
N GLN A 353 -6.99 18.55 4.81
CA GLN A 353 -7.81 17.44 4.36
C GLN A 353 -9.20 17.85 3.88
N LEU A 354 -9.67 19.05 4.23
CA LEU A 354 -10.96 19.54 3.72
C LEU A 354 -10.89 19.83 2.22
N ARG A 355 -9.69 20.08 1.67
CA ARG A 355 -9.46 20.21 0.23
C ARG A 355 -9.90 18.96 -0.53
N LEU A 356 -9.64 17.77 0.02
CA LEU A 356 -10.04 16.50 -0.57
C LEU A 356 -11.56 16.33 -0.56
N LEU A 357 -12.20 16.57 0.59
CA LEU A 357 -13.66 16.45 0.72
C LEU A 357 -14.40 17.44 -0.18
N GLU A 358 -13.94 18.70 -0.26
CA GLU A 358 -14.54 19.74 -1.10
C GLU A 358 -14.45 19.40 -2.59
N ASN A 359 -13.39 18.71 -3.01
CA ASN A 359 -13.19 18.22 -4.38
C ASN A 359 -13.80 16.83 -4.65
N GLY A 360 -14.61 16.29 -3.72
CA GLY A 360 -15.40 15.08 -3.91
C GLY A 360 -14.66 13.77 -3.68
N TYR A 361 -13.47 13.80 -3.08
CA TYR A 361 -12.78 12.59 -2.66
C TYR A 361 -13.36 12.07 -1.35
N GLU A 362 -13.46 10.75 -1.25
CA GLU A 362 -13.82 10.08 -0.01
C GLU A 362 -12.56 9.84 0.82
N ILE A 363 -12.68 10.02 2.14
CA ILE A 363 -11.60 9.73 3.10
C ILE A 363 -12.06 8.59 3.99
N GLN A 364 -11.38 7.44 3.91
CA GLN A 364 -11.63 6.32 4.81
C GLN A 364 -11.01 6.62 6.18
N THR A 365 -11.76 6.42 7.25
CA THR A 365 -11.20 6.50 8.61
C THR A 365 -10.85 5.11 9.14
N VAL A 366 -9.79 5.05 9.95
CA VAL A 366 -9.34 3.84 10.64
C VAL A 366 -9.30 4.12 12.14
N GLU A 367 -10.15 3.46 12.92
CA GLU A 367 -10.15 3.64 14.37
C GLU A 367 -8.90 3.02 14.99
N THR A 368 -8.18 3.79 15.82
CA THR A 368 -6.97 3.34 16.50
C THR A 368 -7.00 3.66 18.00
N GLY A 369 -6.34 2.81 18.79
CA GLY A 369 -6.07 3.05 20.20
C GLY A 369 -4.93 4.06 20.43
N TYR A 370 -4.22 4.43 19.37
CA TYR A 370 -3.14 5.41 19.39
C TYR A 370 -3.64 6.78 19.86
N ASP A 371 -2.90 7.33 20.81
CA ASP A 371 -3.17 8.63 21.41
C ASP A 371 -1.83 9.24 21.83
N SER A 372 -1.18 9.92 20.89
CA SER A 372 0.09 10.59 21.14
C SER A 372 -0.06 12.09 21.22
N LYS A 373 0.99 12.71 21.75
CA LYS A 373 1.12 14.15 21.88
C LYS A 373 2.03 14.68 20.77
N GLU A 374 1.45 15.47 19.86
CA GLU A 374 2.21 16.34 18.96
C GLU A 374 3.03 17.36 19.77
N VAL A 375 4.22 17.68 19.28
CA VAL A 375 5.01 18.79 19.81
C VAL A 375 4.65 20.01 18.99
N ASN A 376 3.96 21.02 19.52
CA ASN A 376 3.63 22.24 18.78
C ASN A 376 4.19 23.50 19.45
N VAL A 377 4.38 23.45 20.76
CA VAL A 377 4.95 24.51 21.58
C VAL A 377 5.99 23.95 22.53
N GLU A 378 6.86 24.81 23.10
CA GLU A 378 7.93 24.39 24.02
C GLU A 378 7.41 23.59 25.22
N SER A 379 6.19 23.86 25.70
CA SER A 379 5.60 23.16 26.84
C SER A 379 5.22 21.70 26.55
N ASP A 380 5.17 21.28 25.28
CA ASP A 380 4.88 19.90 24.91
C ASP A 380 6.12 18.99 25.09
N ILE A 381 7.33 19.54 24.95
CA ILE A 381 8.60 18.78 25.00
C ILE A 381 8.73 17.96 26.30
N PRO A 382 8.54 18.53 27.51
CA PRO A 382 8.69 17.75 28.74
C PRO A 382 7.65 16.63 28.90
N VAL A 383 6.48 16.78 28.26
CA VAL A 383 5.42 15.75 28.25
C VAL A 383 5.89 14.54 27.43
N VAL A 384 6.39 14.82 26.23
CA VAL A 384 6.94 13.80 25.32
C VAL A 384 8.17 13.11 25.93
N GLU A 385 9.11 13.87 26.50
CA GLU A 385 10.29 13.29 27.17
C GLU A 385 9.91 12.34 28.30
N LYS A 386 8.89 12.69 29.09
CA LYS A 386 8.39 11.85 30.17
C LYS A 386 7.76 10.55 29.63
N GLN A 387 7.03 10.62 28.52
CA GLN A 387 6.44 9.43 27.87
C GLN A 387 7.53 8.51 27.34
N LEU A 388 8.53 9.04 26.61
CA LEU A 388 9.69 8.28 26.15
C LEU A 388 10.41 7.56 27.30
N GLN A 389 10.59 8.21 28.45
CA GLN A 389 11.20 7.58 29.62
C GLN A 389 10.36 6.48 30.25
N GLN A 390 9.02 6.54 30.12
CA GLN A 390 8.12 5.50 30.62
C GLN A 390 8.15 4.27 29.71
N GLU A 391 8.16 4.45 28.40
CA GLU A 391 8.29 3.36 27.41
C GLU A 391 9.58 2.55 27.64
N HIS A 392 10.73 3.23 27.71
CA HIS A 392 12.01 2.57 27.99
C HIS A 392 12.04 1.78 29.30
N LYS A 393 11.26 2.19 30.31
CA LYS A 393 11.17 1.44 31.59
C LYS A 393 10.32 0.19 31.47
N ASN A 394 9.31 0.21 30.62
CA ASN A 394 8.41 -0.92 30.39
C ASN A 394 9.06 -1.98 29.48
N GLU A 395 9.89 -1.57 28.52
CA GLU A 395 10.64 -2.50 27.65
C GLU A 395 11.79 -3.23 28.36
N ASN A 396 12.31 -2.65 29.45
CA ASN A 396 13.40 -3.22 30.25
C ASN A 396 12.91 -4.05 31.46
N GLN A 397 11.60 -4.31 31.57
CA GLN A 397 10.97 -5.19 32.57
C GLN A 397 10.44 -6.45 31.89
#